data_AF-A0A8S4QNJ5-F1
#
_entry.id   AF-A0A8S4QNJ5-F1
#
_cell.length_a   1.000
_cell.length_b   1.000
_cell.length_c   1.000
_cell.angle_alpha   90.00
_cell.angle_beta   90.00
_cell.angle_gamma   90.00
#
_symmetry.space_group_name_H-M   'P 1'
#
loop_
_entity.id
_entity.type
_entity.pdbx_description
1 polymer ?
#
loop_
_entity_poly.entity_id
_entity_poly.type
_entity_poly.pdbx_seq_one_letter_code
_entity_poly.pdbx_strand_id
1 'polypeptide(L)'
;CVPHCSNECLHGTCVGPENCTCDFGWYKNSDDGACYPICEPSCGEGGICISPNVCQCNATYELTDTGTCAPYCSQGCPNGICIQPEICQCLEDWSKNESGDCTPICEKPCGNGSCIAPNICKCFEGYKLDEENAFDFFNESLCIPKCRGCNGTCIAPDLCSCDVPFEAKNVSINDGDCNCHTNCTEDSIKCDHIVCVTVKGDWDPTTDVTHSISSNVYYTSIPYGEKNYTITYEPSVDENHGVTVDVKVVETINGTENNESSSLVNTTKSY
;
A
#
# COMPACT_ATOMS: atom_id res chain seq x y z
N CYS A 1 25.98 56.27 49.63
CA CYS A 1 25.39 55.01 50.12
C CYS A 1 25.57 53.94 49.05
N VAL A 2 25.90 52.71 49.43
CA VAL A 2 25.85 51.55 48.51
C VAL A 2 24.54 50.82 48.81
N PRO A 3 23.69 50.54 47.81
CA PRO A 3 22.46 49.80 48.04
C PRO A 3 22.77 48.38 48.51
N HIS A 4 21.97 47.88 49.47
CA HIS A 4 22.11 46.54 50.03
C HIS A 4 20.94 45.68 49.55
N CYS A 5 21.25 44.49 49.04
CA CYS A 5 20.28 43.49 48.62
C CYS A 5 20.66 42.16 49.29
N SER A 6 19.73 41.54 50.01
CA SER A 6 20.03 40.39 50.87
C SER A 6 20.41 39.12 50.09
N ASN A 7 19.98 39.00 48.82
CA ASN A 7 20.22 37.85 47.95
C ASN A 7 21.20 38.13 46.79
N GLU A 8 22.01 39.19 46.89
CA GLU A 8 23.05 39.57 45.89
C GLU A 8 22.57 39.77 44.43
N CYS A 9 21.26 39.83 44.16
CA CYS A 9 20.68 40.03 42.81
C CYS A 9 21.32 39.12 41.74
N LEU A 10 21.28 37.80 41.92
CA LEU A 10 21.82 36.85 40.93
C LEU A 10 21.27 37.13 39.52
N HIS A 11 22.17 37.35 38.55
CA HIS A 11 21.86 37.80 37.17
C HIS A 11 21.18 39.19 37.07
N GLY A 12 21.59 40.10 37.96
CA GLY A 12 21.18 41.49 37.95
C GLY A 12 22.09 42.40 38.78
N THR A 13 21.68 43.66 38.88
CA THR A 13 22.39 44.71 39.61
C THR A 13 21.48 45.32 40.70
N CYS A 14 22.00 45.46 41.92
CA CYS A 14 21.30 46.10 43.04
C CYS A 14 21.30 47.63 42.84
N VAL A 15 20.13 48.20 42.58
CA VAL A 15 19.95 49.65 42.32
C VAL A 15 19.29 50.40 43.48
N GLY A 16 18.78 49.67 44.49
CA GLY A 16 18.18 50.22 45.70
C GLY A 16 18.03 49.15 46.80
N PRO A 17 17.62 49.52 48.02
CA PRO A 17 17.38 48.54 49.09
C PRO A 17 16.41 47.45 48.64
N GLU A 18 16.87 46.21 48.62
CA GLU A 18 16.12 45.02 48.13
C GLU A 18 15.54 45.19 46.71
N ASN A 19 16.12 46.07 45.88
CA ASN A 19 15.66 46.33 44.52
C ASN A 19 16.73 45.99 43.47
N CYS A 20 16.54 44.86 42.81
CA CYS A 20 17.35 44.39 41.69
C CYS A 20 16.79 44.83 40.34
N THR A 21 17.68 45.21 39.42
CA THR A 21 17.42 45.34 37.97
C THR A 21 18.13 44.20 37.26
N CYS A 22 17.40 43.39 36.48
CA CYS A 22 17.96 42.19 35.84
C CYS A 22 18.85 42.51 34.63
N ASP A 23 19.82 41.64 34.35
CA ASP A 23 20.73 41.75 33.21
C ASP A 23 20.00 41.53 31.87
N PHE A 24 20.66 41.88 30.75
CA PHE A 24 20.09 41.68 29.41
C PHE A 24 19.77 40.20 29.17
N GLY A 25 18.56 39.91 28.69
CA GLY A 25 18.07 38.54 28.52
C GLY A 25 17.52 37.89 29.78
N TRP A 26 17.34 38.65 30.87
CA TRP A 26 16.70 38.21 32.11
C TRP A 26 15.53 39.14 32.47
N TYR A 27 14.47 38.60 33.06
CA TYR A 27 13.32 39.35 33.55
C TYR A 27 13.12 39.15 35.05
N LYS A 28 12.60 40.18 35.72
CA LYS A 28 12.31 40.11 37.15
C LYS A 28 10.96 39.43 37.36
N ASN A 29 10.94 38.34 38.12
CA ASN A 29 9.71 37.71 38.55
C ASN A 29 9.09 38.51 39.69
N SER A 30 7.77 38.76 39.60
CA SER A 30 7.02 39.56 40.58
C SER A 30 6.80 38.84 41.90
N ASP A 31 6.86 37.51 41.91
CA ASP A 31 6.53 36.69 43.09
C ASP A 31 7.68 36.61 44.09
N ASP A 32 8.90 36.38 43.62
CA ASP A 32 10.11 36.21 44.45
C ASP A 32 11.14 37.34 44.26
N GLY A 33 10.92 38.25 43.30
CA GLY A 33 11.84 39.33 42.97
C GLY A 33 13.13 38.88 42.28
N ALA A 34 13.26 37.60 41.93
CA ALA A 34 14.45 37.02 41.31
C ALA A 34 14.47 37.26 39.78
N CYS A 35 15.67 37.19 39.20
CA CYS A 35 15.87 37.33 37.76
C CYS A 35 15.85 35.95 37.10
N TYR A 36 14.92 35.75 36.15
CA TYR A 36 14.80 34.52 35.37
C TYR A 36 15.21 34.76 33.92
N PRO A 37 15.82 33.77 33.25
CA PRO A 37 16.28 33.94 31.88
C PRO A 37 15.10 34.01 30.90
N ILE A 38 15.30 34.71 29.80
CA ILE A 38 14.36 34.85 28.69
C ILE A 38 14.84 33.95 27.55
N CYS A 39 13.94 33.13 27.01
CA CYS A 39 14.18 32.32 25.82
C CYS A 39 13.17 32.71 24.72
N GLU A 40 13.67 33.16 23.57
CA GLU A 40 12.87 33.49 22.38
C GLU A 40 13.40 32.74 21.14
N PRO A 41 12.63 31.78 20.57
CA PRO A 41 11.33 31.30 21.03
C PRO A 41 11.41 30.59 22.40
N SER A 42 10.25 30.39 23.04
CA SER A 42 10.19 29.63 24.28
C SER A 42 10.72 28.20 24.08
N CYS A 43 11.20 27.57 25.14
CA CYS A 43 11.81 26.24 25.08
C CYS A 43 10.87 25.09 24.68
N GLY A 44 9.60 25.35 24.35
CA GLY A 44 8.62 24.32 24.02
C GLY A 44 8.13 23.52 25.23
N GLU A 45 7.31 22.51 24.96
CA GLU A 45 6.85 21.57 26.00
C GLU A 45 8.01 20.73 26.52
N GLY A 46 8.03 20.46 27.82
CA GLY A 46 9.08 19.66 28.45
C GLY A 46 10.46 20.35 28.47
N GLY A 47 10.55 21.66 28.24
CA GLY A 47 11.79 22.43 28.34
C GLY A 47 11.74 23.49 29.45
N ILE A 48 12.88 23.78 30.07
CA ILE A 48 13.07 24.91 30.98
C ILE A 48 14.17 25.83 30.44
N CYS A 49 13.99 27.15 30.58
CA CYS A 49 15.00 28.14 30.20
C CYS A 49 16.01 28.26 31.36
N ILE A 50 17.28 27.93 31.10
CA ILE A 50 18.35 27.93 32.13
C ILE A 50 19.35 29.08 31.96
N SER A 51 19.37 29.71 30.79
CA SER A 51 20.13 30.91 30.48
C SER A 51 19.45 31.64 29.32
N PRO A 52 19.79 32.92 29.03
CA PRO A 52 19.18 33.62 27.90
C PRO A 52 19.35 32.83 26.61
N ASN A 53 18.23 32.45 26.00
CA ASN A 53 18.14 31.60 24.81
C ASN A 53 18.83 30.21 24.93
N VAL A 54 18.98 29.67 26.14
CA VAL A 54 19.51 28.33 26.39
C VAL A 54 18.46 27.49 27.12
N CYS A 55 17.96 26.47 26.41
CA CYS A 55 16.96 25.54 26.90
C CYS A 55 17.59 24.25 27.42
N GLN A 56 17.07 23.77 28.55
CA GLN A 56 17.34 22.43 29.06
C GLN A 56 16.06 21.60 28.97
N CYS A 57 16.15 20.46 28.29
CA CYS A 57 15.01 19.56 28.12
C CYS A 57 14.88 18.59 29.30
N ASN A 58 13.64 18.28 29.65
CA ASN A 58 13.28 17.29 30.65
C ASN A 58 13.68 15.89 30.18
N ALA A 59 13.73 14.94 31.11
CA ALA A 59 13.90 13.53 30.75
C ALA A 59 12.81 13.12 29.75
N THR A 60 13.18 12.39 28.69
CA THR A 60 12.34 12.00 27.54
C THR A 60 12.01 13.09 26.52
N TYR A 61 12.68 14.24 26.60
CA TYR A 61 12.66 15.29 25.58
C TYR A 61 14.09 15.54 25.08
N GLU A 62 14.22 15.98 23.83
CA GLU A 62 15.50 16.28 23.20
C GLU A 62 15.52 17.70 22.62
N LEU A 63 16.72 18.28 22.56
CA LEU A 63 16.92 19.61 22.00
C LEU A 63 16.93 19.52 20.48
N THR A 64 16.02 20.24 19.85
CA THR A 64 15.89 20.34 18.39
C THR A 64 16.89 21.35 17.80
N ASP A 65 17.07 21.33 16.48
CA ASP A 65 17.91 22.29 15.75
C ASP A 65 17.45 23.75 15.91
N THR A 66 16.18 23.97 16.26
CA THR A 66 15.62 25.29 16.55
C THR A 66 15.90 25.77 17.98
N GLY A 67 16.61 24.98 18.80
CA GLY A 67 16.93 25.30 20.19
C GLY A 67 15.76 25.10 21.16
N THR A 68 14.69 24.43 20.72
CA THR A 68 13.51 24.11 21.53
C THR A 68 13.47 22.62 21.88
N CYS A 69 12.73 22.24 22.92
CA CYS A 69 12.58 20.86 23.32
C CYS A 69 11.41 20.20 22.57
N ALA A 70 11.64 18.97 22.10
CA ALA A 70 10.63 18.12 21.49
C ALA A 70 10.62 16.74 22.18
N PRO A 71 9.49 16.03 22.18
CA PRO A 71 9.41 14.69 22.77
C PRO A 71 10.33 13.71 22.02
N TYR A 72 10.94 12.79 22.76
CA TYR A 72 11.80 11.75 22.22
C TYR A 72 11.03 10.44 22.02
N CYS A 73 11.28 9.77 20.90
CA CYS A 73 10.72 8.45 20.57
C CYS A 73 11.87 7.49 20.26
N SER A 74 12.06 6.44 21.09
CA SER A 74 13.24 5.57 21.05
C SER A 74 13.47 4.80 19.74
N GLN A 75 12.39 4.45 19.04
CA GLN A 75 12.43 3.79 17.72
C GLN A 75 12.27 4.78 16.56
N GLY A 76 12.21 6.08 16.86
CA GLY A 76 11.73 7.10 15.94
C GLY A 76 10.25 6.92 15.58
N CYS A 77 9.77 7.75 14.66
CA CYS A 77 8.43 7.65 14.10
C CYS A 77 8.51 7.60 12.56
N PRO A 78 8.79 6.43 11.96
CA PRO A 78 8.78 6.30 10.50
C PRO A 78 7.43 6.73 9.94
N ASN A 79 7.44 7.66 8.99
CA ASN A 79 6.21 8.26 8.40
C ASN A 79 5.26 8.86 9.44
N GLY A 80 5.83 9.39 10.52
CA GLY A 80 5.11 10.06 11.60
C GLY A 80 5.96 11.14 12.26
N ILE A 81 5.36 11.78 13.26
CA ILE A 81 6.01 12.74 14.14
C ILE A 81 5.83 12.29 15.59
N CYS A 82 6.86 12.48 16.41
CA CYS A 82 6.78 12.23 17.84
C CYS A 82 5.98 13.39 18.47
N ILE A 83 4.82 13.09 19.06
CA ILE A 83 3.94 14.11 19.66
C ILE A 83 3.97 14.09 21.18
N GLN A 84 4.36 12.94 21.75
CA GLN A 84 4.62 12.75 23.17
C GLN A 84 5.73 11.69 23.29
N PRO A 85 6.40 11.58 24.45
CA PRO A 85 7.41 10.55 24.66
C PRO A 85 6.89 9.16 24.28
N GLU A 86 7.61 8.48 23.38
CA GLU A 86 7.25 7.16 22.83
C GLU A 86 5.88 7.07 22.11
N ILE A 87 5.25 8.20 21.77
CA ILE A 87 3.95 8.24 21.07
C ILE A 87 4.10 8.97 19.74
N CYS A 88 4.00 8.19 18.67
CA CYS A 88 3.98 8.69 17.30
C CYS A 88 2.56 9.06 16.84
N GLN A 89 2.44 10.19 16.17
CA GLN A 89 1.30 10.52 15.30
C GLN A 89 1.72 10.29 13.85
N CYS A 90 0.92 9.56 13.08
CA CYS A 90 1.21 9.33 11.66
C CYS A 90 1.03 10.63 10.86
N LEU A 91 1.81 10.76 9.78
CA LEU A 91 1.65 11.85 8.83
C LEU A 91 0.30 11.76 8.10
N GLU A 92 -0.07 12.84 7.41
CA GLU A 92 -1.24 12.85 6.53
C GLU A 92 -1.13 11.74 5.47
N ASP A 93 -2.23 11.04 5.23
CA ASP A 93 -2.32 9.83 4.38
C ASP A 93 -1.56 8.59 4.92
N TRP A 94 -1.24 8.56 6.21
CA TRP A 94 -0.72 7.38 6.90
C TRP A 94 -1.61 7.02 8.10
N SER A 95 -1.73 5.73 8.41
CA SER A 95 -2.52 5.21 9.51
C SER A 95 -1.76 4.18 10.32
N LYS A 96 -2.09 4.06 11.62
CA LYS A 96 -1.50 3.02 12.46
C LYS A 96 -2.07 1.65 12.11
N ASN A 97 -1.19 0.68 11.87
CA ASN A 97 -1.56 -0.72 11.77
C ASN A 97 -1.74 -1.36 13.17
N GLU A 98 -2.05 -2.66 13.21
CA GLU A 98 -2.21 -3.41 14.47
C GLU A 98 -0.94 -3.45 15.35
N SER A 99 0.23 -3.29 14.74
CA SER A 99 1.52 -3.23 15.42
C SER A 99 1.87 -1.82 15.93
N GLY A 100 1.06 -0.82 15.59
CA GLY A 100 1.28 0.58 15.94
C GLY A 100 2.16 1.36 14.96
N ASP A 101 2.59 0.74 13.86
CA ASP A 101 3.40 1.38 12.82
C ASP A 101 2.54 2.20 11.86
N CYS A 102 3.08 3.32 11.38
CA CYS A 102 2.42 4.13 10.37
C CYS A 102 2.58 3.50 8.99
N THR A 103 1.49 2.90 8.49
CA THR A 103 1.35 2.34 7.15
C THR A 103 0.66 3.31 6.20
N PRO A 104 1.00 3.32 4.91
CA PRO A 104 0.42 4.25 3.96
C PRO A 104 -1.06 3.92 3.72
N ILE A 105 -1.86 4.95 3.50
CA ILE A 105 -3.27 4.80 3.13
C ILE A 105 -3.36 4.79 1.60
N CYS A 106 -3.97 3.75 1.07
CA CYS A 106 -4.45 3.73 -0.31
C CYS A 106 -5.97 3.81 -0.23
N GLU A 107 -6.58 4.88 -0.75
CA GLU A 107 -8.04 5.04 -0.75
C GLU A 107 -8.75 3.88 -1.43
N LYS A 108 -8.04 3.28 -2.39
CA LYS A 108 -8.48 2.16 -3.21
C LYS A 108 -7.56 0.98 -3.01
N PRO A 109 -8.11 -0.24 -2.91
CA PRO A 109 -7.31 -1.42 -2.65
C PRO A 109 -6.42 -1.74 -3.86
N CYS A 110 -5.13 -1.97 -3.63
CA CYS A 110 -4.17 -2.33 -4.68
C CYS A 110 -4.44 -3.68 -5.37
N GLY A 111 -5.38 -4.49 -4.86
CA GLY A 111 -5.68 -5.83 -5.36
C GLY A 111 -4.47 -6.76 -5.25
N ASN A 112 -3.89 -7.13 -6.40
CA ASN A 112 -2.68 -7.96 -6.50
C ASN A 112 -1.38 -7.16 -6.29
N GLY A 113 -1.37 -6.33 -5.25
CA GLY A 113 -0.24 -5.50 -4.88
C GLY A 113 -0.32 -5.05 -3.42
N SER A 114 0.71 -4.33 -2.99
CA SER A 114 0.80 -3.74 -1.66
C SER A 114 0.91 -2.22 -1.74
N CYS A 115 0.23 -1.52 -0.83
CA CYS A 115 0.36 -0.08 -0.68
C CYS A 115 1.74 0.23 -0.09
N ILE A 116 2.58 0.94 -0.83
CA ILE A 116 3.98 1.24 -0.41
C ILE A 116 4.19 2.72 -0.09
N ALA A 117 3.29 3.59 -0.54
CA ALA A 117 3.21 4.99 -0.21
C ALA A 117 1.74 5.45 -0.44
N PRO A 118 1.34 6.63 0.06
CA PRO A 118 -0.02 7.14 -0.13
C PRO A 118 -0.49 7.04 -1.58
N ASN A 119 -1.56 6.29 -1.81
CA ASN A 119 -2.12 5.99 -3.14
C ASN A 119 -1.13 5.41 -4.18
N ILE A 120 -0.01 4.84 -3.74
CA ILE A 120 1.00 4.21 -4.60
C ILE A 120 1.07 2.72 -4.29
N CYS A 121 0.68 1.92 -5.27
CA CYS A 121 0.69 0.47 -5.23
C CYS A 121 1.97 -0.11 -5.85
N LYS A 122 2.59 -1.05 -5.15
CA LYS A 122 3.60 -1.95 -5.71
C LYS A 122 2.96 -3.28 -6.04
N CYS A 123 2.93 -3.62 -7.31
CA CYS A 123 2.35 -4.88 -7.76
C CYS A 123 3.22 -6.09 -7.39
N PHE A 124 2.57 -7.21 -7.12
CA PHE A 124 3.24 -8.49 -6.92
C PHE A 124 3.93 -8.96 -8.20
N GLU A 125 4.83 -9.93 -8.06
CA GLU A 125 5.49 -10.55 -9.22
C GLU A 125 4.46 -11.12 -10.20
N GLY A 126 4.69 -10.92 -11.49
CA GLY A 126 3.72 -11.28 -12.53
C GLY A 126 2.60 -10.27 -12.75
N TYR A 127 2.52 -9.18 -11.98
CA TYR A 127 1.54 -8.11 -12.18
C TYR A 127 2.21 -6.79 -12.61
N LYS A 128 1.48 -5.92 -13.31
CA LYS A 128 1.86 -4.54 -13.66
C LYS A 128 0.77 -3.57 -13.23
N LEU A 129 1.14 -2.31 -13.04
CA LEU A 129 0.16 -1.23 -12.95
C LEU A 129 -0.58 -1.12 -14.28
N ASP A 130 -1.88 -0.93 -14.19
CA ASP A 130 -2.71 -0.57 -15.34
C ASP A 130 -2.49 0.91 -15.70
N GLU A 131 -1.45 1.19 -16.49
CA GLU A 131 -1.11 2.56 -16.90
C GLU A 131 -2.14 3.18 -17.87
N GLU A 132 -2.92 2.37 -18.58
CA GLU A 132 -3.92 2.84 -19.54
C GLU A 132 -5.20 3.33 -18.83
N ASN A 133 -5.53 2.73 -17.69
CA ASN A 133 -6.65 3.13 -16.85
C ASN A 133 -6.27 4.05 -15.70
N ALA A 134 -4.98 4.30 -15.44
CA ALA A 134 -4.48 5.11 -14.32
C ALA A 134 -4.98 6.58 -14.27
N PHE A 135 -5.65 7.07 -15.32
CA PHE A 135 -6.23 8.41 -15.42
C PHE A 135 -7.75 8.44 -15.49
N ASP A 136 -8.42 7.29 -15.45
CA ASP A 136 -9.89 7.26 -15.39
C ASP A 136 -10.33 7.52 -13.95
N PHE A 137 -11.20 8.52 -13.76
CA PHE A 137 -11.74 8.88 -12.43
C PHE A 137 -12.56 7.72 -11.81
N PHE A 138 -12.87 6.70 -12.61
CA PHE A 138 -13.57 5.48 -12.22
C PHE A 138 -12.71 4.22 -12.24
N ASN A 139 -11.46 4.28 -12.68
CA ASN A 139 -10.62 3.10 -12.85
C ASN A 139 -9.22 3.35 -12.30
N GLU A 140 -8.88 2.61 -11.26
CA GLU A 140 -7.84 2.94 -10.29
C GLU A 140 -6.54 2.23 -10.65
N SER A 141 -5.42 2.64 -10.03
CA SER A 141 -4.10 2.01 -10.13
C SER A 141 -4.11 0.56 -9.62
N LEU A 142 -4.73 -0.34 -10.39
CA LEU A 142 -4.90 -1.75 -10.09
C LEU A 142 -3.75 -2.55 -10.69
N CYS A 143 -3.30 -3.54 -9.93
CA CYS A 143 -2.30 -4.47 -10.38
C CYS A 143 -2.94 -5.54 -11.26
N ILE A 144 -2.80 -5.37 -12.58
CA ILE A 144 -3.30 -6.29 -13.61
C ILE A 144 -2.24 -7.34 -13.95
N PRO A 145 -2.64 -8.57 -14.29
CA PRO A 145 -1.70 -9.64 -14.62
C PRO A 145 -0.91 -9.34 -15.90
N LYS A 146 0.35 -9.80 -15.92
CA LYS A 146 1.20 -9.80 -17.12
C LYS A 146 1.04 -11.15 -17.81
N CYS A 147 0.57 -11.13 -19.06
CA CYS A 147 0.59 -12.31 -19.92
C CYS A 147 1.52 -12.09 -21.12
N ARG A 148 2.16 -13.17 -21.55
CA ARG A 148 2.98 -13.21 -22.78
C ARG A 148 2.19 -13.90 -23.89
N GLY A 149 2.03 -13.24 -25.05
CA GLY A 149 1.40 -13.85 -26.23
C GLY A 149 -0.07 -14.24 -26.07
N CYS A 150 -0.81 -13.57 -25.18
CA CYS A 150 -2.22 -13.87 -24.92
C CYS A 150 -3.13 -13.11 -25.90
N ASN A 151 -3.73 -13.83 -26.85
CA ASN A 151 -4.75 -13.29 -27.76
C ASN A 151 -6.16 -13.57 -27.21
N GLY A 152 -6.40 -13.14 -25.98
CA GLY A 152 -7.59 -13.41 -25.18
C GLY A 152 -7.61 -12.54 -23.92
N THR A 153 -8.26 -13.01 -22.86
CA THR A 153 -8.33 -12.30 -21.57
C THR A 153 -7.26 -12.84 -20.62
N CYS A 154 -6.34 -11.96 -20.18
CA CYS A 154 -5.34 -12.30 -19.17
C CYS A 154 -5.99 -12.31 -17.78
N ILE A 155 -6.12 -13.49 -17.17
CA ILE A 155 -6.85 -13.66 -15.90
C ILE A 155 -5.92 -13.81 -14.69
N ALA A 156 -4.67 -14.23 -14.92
CA ALA A 156 -3.60 -14.29 -13.93
C ALA A 156 -2.24 -14.21 -14.67
N PRO A 157 -1.11 -14.01 -13.96
CA PRO A 157 0.21 -13.96 -14.60
C PRO A 157 0.45 -15.20 -15.47
N ASP A 158 0.80 -14.96 -16.73
CA ASP A 158 1.04 -16.00 -17.74
C ASP A 158 -0.14 -16.97 -18.01
N LEU A 159 -1.33 -16.66 -17.47
CA LEU A 159 -2.56 -17.44 -17.62
C LEU A 159 -3.56 -16.70 -18.52
N CYS A 160 -3.71 -17.21 -19.74
CA CYS A 160 -4.58 -16.64 -20.75
C CYS A 160 -5.88 -17.44 -20.88
N SER A 161 -7.02 -16.77 -20.74
CA SER A 161 -8.30 -17.31 -21.16
C SER A 161 -8.56 -16.95 -22.62
N CYS A 162 -8.80 -17.96 -23.46
CA CYS A 162 -8.99 -17.78 -24.88
C CYS A 162 -10.46 -17.55 -25.21
N ASP A 163 -10.73 -16.45 -25.92
CA ASP A 163 -12.04 -16.20 -26.50
C ASP A 163 -12.30 -17.22 -27.61
N VAL A 164 -13.54 -17.65 -27.80
CA VAL A 164 -13.89 -18.52 -28.93
C VAL A 164 -13.61 -17.81 -30.27
N PRO A 165 -13.08 -18.49 -31.30
CA PRO A 165 -12.88 -19.93 -31.46
C PRO A 165 -11.44 -20.41 -31.15
N PHE A 166 -10.69 -19.72 -30.29
CA PHE A 166 -9.31 -20.07 -30.00
C PHE A 166 -9.20 -21.10 -28.88
N GLU A 167 -8.26 -22.04 -29.02
CA GLU A 167 -7.95 -23.04 -27.99
C GLU A 167 -6.74 -22.61 -27.16
N ALA A 168 -6.79 -22.90 -25.86
CA ALA A 168 -5.69 -22.66 -24.94
C ALA A 168 -4.61 -23.73 -25.13
N LYS A 169 -3.37 -23.28 -25.38
CA LYS A 169 -2.22 -24.16 -25.54
C LYS A 169 -1.11 -23.77 -24.56
N ASN A 170 -0.64 -24.75 -23.80
CA ASN A 170 0.55 -24.61 -22.96
C ASN A 170 1.81 -24.54 -23.83
N VAL A 171 2.66 -23.56 -23.57
CA VAL A 171 3.93 -23.36 -24.29
C VAL A 171 5.07 -23.05 -23.32
N SER A 172 6.30 -23.27 -23.78
CA SER A 172 7.53 -22.87 -23.09
C SER A 172 7.78 -21.36 -23.21
N ILE A 173 8.75 -20.83 -22.44
CA ILE A 173 9.17 -19.42 -22.48
C ILE A 173 9.45 -18.85 -23.90
N ASN A 174 9.79 -19.71 -24.86
CA ASN A 174 10.07 -19.33 -26.24
C ASN A 174 8.91 -19.62 -27.21
N ASP A 175 7.69 -19.78 -26.71
CA ASP A 175 6.47 -20.12 -27.48
C ASP A 175 6.53 -21.47 -28.21
N GLY A 176 7.42 -22.37 -27.77
CA GLY A 176 7.55 -23.74 -28.29
C GLY A 176 6.71 -24.76 -27.52
N ASP A 177 6.50 -25.93 -28.12
CA ASP A 177 5.85 -27.06 -27.45
C ASP A 177 6.56 -27.45 -26.15
N CYS A 178 5.78 -27.73 -25.12
CA CYS A 178 6.27 -28.12 -23.80
C CYS A 178 5.57 -29.41 -23.35
N ASN A 179 6.17 -30.12 -22.39
CA ASN A 179 5.68 -31.42 -21.93
C ASN A 179 5.72 -31.60 -20.40
N CYS A 180 6.06 -30.55 -19.64
CA CYS A 180 6.13 -30.61 -18.19
C CYS A 180 5.71 -29.28 -17.56
N HIS A 181 5.12 -29.29 -16.36
CA HIS A 181 4.69 -28.06 -15.68
C HIS A 181 5.41 -27.85 -14.32
N THR A 182 5.49 -28.89 -13.50
CA THR A 182 6.18 -28.90 -12.19
C THR A 182 7.04 -30.15 -12.06
N ASN A 183 8.08 -30.11 -11.21
CA ASN A 183 8.99 -31.24 -10.95
C ASN A 183 9.57 -31.88 -12.22
N CYS A 184 9.97 -31.03 -13.16
CA CYS A 184 10.51 -31.40 -14.46
C CYS A 184 11.85 -32.12 -14.34
N THR A 185 12.03 -33.18 -15.14
CA THR A 185 13.32 -33.85 -15.32
C THR A 185 14.22 -33.01 -16.24
N GLU A 186 15.53 -33.24 -16.22
CA GLU A 186 16.49 -32.49 -17.04
C GLU A 186 16.18 -32.56 -18.55
N ASP A 187 15.52 -33.63 -19.01
CA ASP A 187 15.16 -33.84 -20.42
C ASP A 187 13.78 -33.26 -20.82
N SER A 188 13.03 -32.70 -19.87
CA SER A 188 11.69 -32.19 -20.11
C SER A 188 11.67 -30.68 -20.40
N ILE A 189 10.78 -30.26 -21.30
CA ILE A 189 10.57 -28.86 -21.65
C ILE A 189 9.44 -28.34 -20.78
N LYS A 190 9.78 -27.42 -19.88
CA LYS A 190 8.82 -26.79 -18.98
C LYS A 190 7.86 -25.86 -19.75
N CYS A 191 6.58 -25.95 -19.40
CA CYS A 191 5.53 -25.04 -19.80
C CYS A 191 5.57 -23.82 -18.88
N ASP A 192 5.67 -22.64 -19.47
CA ASP A 192 5.81 -21.38 -18.73
C ASP A 192 4.55 -20.52 -18.83
N HIS A 193 3.82 -20.56 -19.94
CA HIS A 193 2.64 -19.73 -20.16
C HIS A 193 1.66 -20.35 -21.15
N ILE A 194 0.48 -19.74 -21.25
CA ILE A 194 -0.60 -20.18 -22.14
C ILE A 194 -0.82 -19.16 -23.25
N VAL A 195 -0.90 -19.66 -24.48
CA VAL A 195 -1.23 -18.87 -25.67
C VAL A 195 -2.53 -19.37 -26.30
N CYS A 196 -3.20 -18.48 -27.03
CA CYS A 196 -4.41 -18.81 -27.77
C CYS A 196 -4.07 -19.12 -29.22
N VAL A 197 -4.35 -20.36 -29.64
CA VAL A 197 -4.08 -20.83 -31.01
C VAL A 197 -5.37 -21.08 -31.77
N THR A 198 -5.33 -20.90 -33.08
CA THR A 198 -6.46 -21.24 -33.94
C THR A 198 -6.63 -22.75 -34.03
N VAL A 199 -7.88 -23.21 -33.91
CA VAL A 199 -8.23 -24.61 -34.15
C VAL A 199 -7.97 -24.93 -35.62
N LYS A 200 -7.17 -25.97 -35.90
CA LYS A 200 -6.96 -26.46 -37.27
C LYS A 200 -8.11 -27.41 -37.65
N GLY A 201 -9.20 -26.86 -38.17
CA GLY A 201 -10.37 -27.61 -38.65
C GLY A 201 -11.53 -26.69 -39.04
N ASP A 202 -12.56 -27.25 -39.68
CA ASP A 202 -13.85 -26.56 -39.88
C ASP A 202 -14.54 -26.45 -38.50
N TRP A 203 -14.27 -25.37 -37.77
CA TRP A 203 -14.88 -25.11 -36.45
C TRP A 203 -16.40 -24.99 -36.58
N ASP A 204 -17.13 -25.90 -35.94
CA ASP A 204 -18.60 -25.90 -35.91
C ASP A 204 -19.11 -25.52 -34.51
N PRO A 205 -19.69 -24.32 -34.33
CA PRO A 205 -20.16 -23.84 -33.03
C PRO A 205 -21.27 -24.71 -32.42
N THR A 206 -21.89 -25.62 -33.17
CA THR A 206 -22.94 -26.51 -32.68
C THR A 206 -22.41 -27.80 -32.06
N THR A 207 -21.20 -28.24 -32.43
CA THR A 207 -20.62 -29.53 -32.02
C THR A 207 -19.32 -29.41 -31.22
N ASP A 208 -18.52 -28.36 -31.47
CA ASP A 208 -17.22 -28.14 -30.80
C ASP A 208 -17.32 -27.31 -29.52
N VAL A 209 -18.42 -26.56 -29.35
CA VAL A 209 -18.83 -26.10 -28.03
C VAL A 209 -19.50 -27.30 -27.36
N THR A 210 -18.96 -27.79 -26.25
CA THR A 210 -19.69 -28.75 -25.39
C THR A 210 -20.93 -28.05 -24.82
N HIS A 211 -21.99 -28.01 -25.62
CA HIS A 211 -23.33 -27.65 -25.21
C HIS A 211 -23.83 -28.72 -24.24
N SER A 212 -23.53 -28.58 -22.95
CA SER A 212 -24.47 -29.05 -21.95
C SER A 212 -25.65 -28.09 -21.98
N ILE A 213 -26.62 -28.40 -22.87
CA ILE A 213 -27.88 -27.67 -23.01
C ILE A 213 -28.67 -27.87 -21.71
N SER A 214 -28.40 -27.03 -20.71
CA SER A 214 -29.35 -26.71 -19.65
C SER A 214 -29.25 -25.27 -19.14
N SER A 215 -28.24 -24.50 -19.55
CA SER A 215 -28.09 -23.09 -19.17
C SER A 215 -27.03 -22.47 -20.09
N ASN A 216 -27.16 -21.20 -20.47
CA ASN A 216 -26.25 -20.46 -21.36
C ASN A 216 -24.85 -20.30 -20.75
N VAL A 217 -24.15 -21.39 -20.47
CA VAL A 217 -22.96 -21.40 -19.65
C VAL A 217 -21.81 -21.91 -20.51
N TYR A 218 -20.91 -21.02 -20.88
CA TYR A 218 -19.67 -21.41 -21.54
C TYR A 218 -18.66 -21.78 -20.47
N TYR A 219 -17.92 -22.86 -20.66
CA TYR A 219 -16.78 -23.15 -19.80
C TYR A 219 -15.53 -23.47 -20.60
N THR A 220 -14.39 -22.99 -20.11
CA THR A 220 -13.07 -23.41 -20.59
C THR A 220 -12.31 -24.00 -19.41
N SER A 221 -11.69 -25.15 -19.66
CA SER A 221 -10.81 -25.81 -18.68
C SER A 221 -9.37 -25.49 -19.06
N ILE A 222 -8.69 -24.76 -18.18
CA ILE A 222 -7.32 -24.32 -18.40
C ILE A 222 -6.39 -25.11 -17.47
N PRO A 223 -5.55 -26.01 -18.00
CA PRO A 223 -4.57 -26.73 -17.20
C PRO A 223 -3.35 -25.84 -16.92
N TYR A 224 -3.13 -25.49 -15.66
CA TYR A 224 -1.94 -24.77 -15.21
C TYR A 224 -1.36 -25.44 -13.95
N GLY A 225 -0.31 -26.23 -14.12
CA GLY A 225 0.30 -27.03 -13.05
C GLY A 225 -0.46 -28.32 -12.79
N GLU A 226 -0.57 -28.67 -11.51
CA GLU A 226 -1.48 -29.72 -11.02
C GLU A 226 -2.92 -29.20 -10.82
N LYS A 227 -3.17 -27.95 -11.23
CA LYS A 227 -4.44 -27.26 -11.06
C LYS A 227 -5.17 -27.18 -12.39
N ASN A 228 -6.45 -27.50 -12.37
CA ASN A 228 -7.36 -27.23 -13.47
C ASN A 228 -8.26 -26.07 -13.08
N TYR A 229 -8.21 -25.01 -13.88
CA TYR A 229 -9.10 -23.86 -13.71
C TYR A 229 -10.28 -24.04 -14.64
N THR A 230 -11.47 -24.21 -14.09
CA THR A 230 -12.71 -24.16 -14.87
C THR A 230 -13.24 -22.75 -14.80
N ILE A 231 -13.23 -22.05 -15.92
CA ILE A 231 -13.84 -20.72 -16.03
C ILE A 231 -15.23 -20.92 -16.58
N THR A 232 -16.23 -20.41 -15.87
CA THR A 232 -17.64 -20.50 -16.22
C THR A 232 -18.15 -19.10 -16.51
N TYR A 233 -18.68 -18.88 -17.71
CA TYR A 233 -19.27 -17.62 -18.16
C TYR A 233 -20.79 -17.72 -18.09
N GLU A 234 -21.41 -16.94 -17.23
CA GLU A 234 -22.86 -16.81 -17.10
C GLU A 234 -23.30 -15.44 -17.67
N PRO A 235 -23.84 -15.37 -18.90
CA PRO A 235 -24.35 -14.14 -19.48
C PRO A 235 -25.71 -13.77 -18.86
N SER A 236 -25.79 -12.59 -18.27
CA SER A 236 -27.02 -11.93 -17.84
C SER A 236 -27.34 -10.76 -18.77
N VAL A 237 -28.58 -10.71 -19.27
CA VAL A 237 -29.07 -9.57 -20.04
C VAL A 237 -29.77 -8.62 -19.07
N ASP A 238 -29.29 -7.39 -18.96
CA ASP A 238 -29.94 -6.36 -18.17
C ASP A 238 -31.25 -5.88 -18.84
N GLU A 239 -32.09 -5.17 -18.09
CA GLU A 239 -33.37 -4.65 -18.59
C GLU A 239 -33.24 -3.62 -19.73
N ASN A 240 -32.01 -3.17 -20.03
CA ASN A 240 -31.66 -2.20 -21.07
C ASN A 240 -31.01 -2.84 -22.31
N HIS A 241 -31.01 -4.17 -22.43
CA HIS A 241 -30.32 -4.94 -23.49
C HIS A 241 -28.77 -4.88 -23.42
N GLY A 242 -28.20 -4.48 -22.29
CA GLY A 242 -26.79 -4.67 -21.97
C GLY A 242 -26.51 -6.13 -21.62
N VAL A 243 -25.51 -6.74 -22.23
CA VAL A 243 -25.05 -8.09 -21.87
C VAL A 243 -23.92 -7.95 -20.84
N THR A 244 -24.16 -8.46 -19.64
CA THR A 244 -23.15 -8.64 -18.59
C THR A 244 -22.75 -10.10 -18.55
N VAL A 245 -21.47 -10.40 -18.32
CA VAL A 245 -20.97 -11.79 -18.27
C VAL A 245 -20.32 -12.00 -16.91
N ASP A 246 -20.96 -12.79 -16.05
CA ASP A 246 -20.40 -13.20 -14.78
C ASP A 246 -19.36 -14.29 -15.02
N VAL A 247 -18.11 -14.01 -14.64
CA VAL A 247 -16.99 -14.95 -14.79
C VAL A 247 -16.72 -15.61 -13.45
N LYS A 248 -17.01 -16.91 -13.33
CA LYS A 248 -16.62 -17.72 -12.17
C LYS A 248 -15.39 -18.54 -12.52
N VAL A 249 -14.32 -18.42 -11.73
CA VAL A 249 -13.13 -19.26 -11.86
C VAL A 249 -13.14 -20.27 -10.72
N VAL A 250 -13.17 -21.55 -11.04
CA VAL A 250 -13.10 -22.64 -10.06
C VAL A 250 -11.74 -23.31 -10.19
N GLU A 251 -10.96 -23.30 -9.11
CA GLU A 251 -9.72 -24.07 -9.02
C GLU A 251 -10.04 -25.50 -8.55
N THR A 252 -9.66 -26.50 -9.37
CA THR A 252 -9.73 -27.92 -9.00
C THR A 252 -8.31 -28.49 -8.90
N ILE A 253 -8.01 -29.12 -7.77
CA ILE A 253 -6.74 -29.83 -7.54
C ILE A 253 -7.06 -31.31 -7.43
N ASN A 254 -6.51 -32.15 -8.30
CA ASN A 254 -6.70 -33.62 -8.29
C ASN A 254 -8.17 -34.09 -8.25
N GLY A 255 -9.09 -33.35 -8.87
CA GLY A 255 -10.52 -33.70 -8.93
C GLY A 255 -11.35 -33.36 -7.69
N THR A 256 -10.76 -32.67 -6.71
CA THR A 256 -11.47 -32.07 -5.57
C THR A 256 -11.65 -30.58 -5.81
N GLU A 257 -12.90 -30.11 -5.78
CA GLU A 257 -13.27 -28.68 -5.85
C GLU A 257 -12.82 -27.98 -4.56
N ASN A 258 -11.89 -27.03 -4.67
CA ASN A 258 -11.59 -26.12 -3.57
C ASN A 258 -12.36 -24.82 -3.83
N ASN A 259 -13.42 -24.61 -3.08
CA ASN A 259 -14.31 -23.46 -3.18
C ASN A 259 -13.70 -22.20 -2.52
N GLU A 260 -12.46 -21.87 -2.83
CA GLU A 260 -11.78 -20.68 -2.29
C GLU A 260 -10.92 -19.98 -3.35
N SER A 261 -11.56 -19.44 -4.39
CA SER A 261 -11.12 -18.16 -4.99
C SER A 261 -12.26 -17.57 -5.83
N SER A 262 -13.28 -17.00 -5.18
CA SER A 262 -14.17 -16.06 -5.87
C SER A 262 -13.43 -14.73 -6.06
N SER A 263 -12.45 -14.69 -6.97
CA SER A 263 -12.05 -13.42 -7.57
C SER A 263 -13.13 -13.06 -8.57
N LEU A 264 -14.10 -12.25 -8.14
CA LEU A 264 -15.01 -11.53 -9.02
C LEU A 264 -14.15 -10.61 -9.89
N VAL A 265 -13.65 -11.14 -11.01
CA VAL A 265 -13.18 -10.30 -12.10
C VAL A 265 -14.44 -9.88 -12.83
N ASN A 266 -15.07 -8.79 -12.37
CA ASN A 266 -16.10 -8.09 -13.11
C ASN A 266 -15.43 -7.42 -14.32
N THR A 267 -15.12 -8.19 -15.35
CA THR A 267 -14.81 -7.62 -16.66
C THR A 267 -16.13 -7.34 -17.37
N THR A 268 -16.63 -6.13 -17.21
CA THR A 268 -17.71 -5.59 -18.03
C THR A 268 -17.14 -5.33 -19.43
N LYS A 269 -17.25 -6.30 -20.35
CA LYS A 269 -17.04 -6.04 -21.78
C LYS A 269 -18.39 -5.59 -22.37
N SER A 270 -18.54 -4.29 -22.57
CA SER A 270 -19.61 -3.75 -23.41
C SER A 270 -19.24 -3.97 -24.88
N TYR A 271 -20.09 -4.67 -25.65
CA TYR A 271 -20.05 -4.68 -27.11
C TYR A 271 -21.03 -3.65 -27.66
#